data_AF-A0A7S3FTU2-F1
#
_entry.id   AF-A0A7S3FTU2-F1
#
_cell.length_a   1.000
_cell.length_b   1.000
_cell.length_c   1.000
_cell.angle_alpha   90.00
_cell.angle_beta   90.00
_cell.angle_gamma   90.00
#
_symmetry.space_group_name_H-M   'P 1'
#
loop_
_entity.id
_entity.type
_entity.pdbx_description
1 polymer ?
#
loop_
_entity_poly.entity_id
_entity_poly.type
_entity_poly.pdbx_seq_one_letter_code
_entity_poly.pdbx_strand_id
1 'polypeptide(L)'
;ALIPLAGQTKLCEQVASQLKQALQKLGPTLLLSGGKVGMAFPLVAERLSNRFYRSKLTAWMAAQEEDYTYIILQADASDTEWSKICVAQADCVLLTTSSDGVDPAVQQLEHNLVWRHVKKTKPTLTEVALKAQSFRVELLLVHNDRAPPTGTARWLEGRKHWGLERHHHMVSGDAKDLERLARWLSGKAVGLVLSGGGSRGLAHLGVLRALDDAGVPVDIVGGTSQGAFMAALFA
;
A
#
# COMPACT_ATOMS: atom_id res chain seq x y z
N ALA A 1 6.93 -3.28 -0.12
CA ALA A 1 7.49 -2.79 -1.40
C ALA A 1 6.52 -1.85 -2.09
N LEU A 2 7.02 -0.74 -2.61
CA LEU A 2 6.27 0.20 -3.44
C LEU A 2 6.66 -0.01 -4.90
N ILE A 3 5.70 -0.34 -5.76
CA ILE A 3 5.95 -0.63 -7.18
C ILE A 3 5.27 0.44 -8.04
N PRO A 4 6.01 1.19 -8.87
CA PRO A 4 5.41 2.11 -9.82
C PRO A 4 4.75 1.32 -10.97
N LEU A 5 3.47 1.57 -11.23
CA LEU A 5 2.82 1.14 -12.47
C LEU A 5 2.86 2.26 -13.52
N ALA A 6 2.70 1.88 -14.78
CA ALA A 6 2.56 2.75 -15.93
C ALA A 6 3.66 3.81 -16.09
N GLY A 7 4.89 3.44 -15.74
CA GLY A 7 6.03 4.35 -15.81
C GLY A 7 5.94 5.54 -14.85
N GLN A 8 5.05 5.49 -13.85
CA GLN A 8 4.85 6.55 -12.85
C GLN A 8 5.96 6.55 -11.78
N THR A 9 7.22 6.48 -12.19
CA THR A 9 8.39 6.41 -11.29
C THR A 9 8.49 7.65 -10.40
N LYS A 10 8.32 8.84 -10.98
CA LYS A 10 8.39 10.11 -10.22
C LYS A 10 7.29 10.22 -9.16
N LEU A 11 6.07 9.81 -9.51
CA LEU A 11 4.96 9.75 -8.57
C LEU A 11 5.30 8.78 -7.42
N CYS A 12 5.78 7.58 -7.76
CA CYS A 12 6.16 6.58 -6.78
C CYS A 12 7.28 7.06 -5.84
N GLU A 13 8.29 7.78 -6.36
CA GLU A 13 9.33 8.42 -5.55
C GLU A 13 8.77 9.48 -4.59
N GLN A 14 7.85 10.32 -5.07
CA GLN A 14 7.17 11.32 -4.24
C GLN A 14 6.37 10.65 -3.12
N VAL A 15 5.56 9.64 -3.47
CA VAL A 15 4.79 8.85 -2.51
C VAL A 15 5.71 8.16 -1.51
N ALA A 16 6.81 7.55 -1.93
CA ALA A 16 7.75 6.88 -1.04
C ALA A 16 8.35 7.84 -0.01
N SER A 17 8.75 9.04 -0.45
CA SER A 17 9.30 10.08 0.42
C SER A 17 8.27 10.58 1.43
N GLN A 18 7.05 10.86 0.98
CA GLN A 18 5.97 11.36 1.83
C GLN A 18 5.45 10.28 2.79
N LEU A 19 5.32 9.03 2.33
CA LEU A 19 4.94 7.90 3.16
C LEU A 19 5.99 7.63 4.24
N LYS A 20 7.28 7.81 3.94
CA LYS A 20 8.35 7.77 4.94
C LYS A 20 8.07 8.77 6.06
N GLN A 21 7.77 10.03 5.73
CA GLN A 21 7.48 11.06 6.72
C GLN A 21 6.24 10.72 7.57
N ALA A 22 5.19 10.17 6.94
CA ALA A 22 3.98 9.76 7.66
C ALA A 22 4.25 8.57 8.61
N LEU A 23 4.95 7.54 8.15
CA LEU A 23 5.31 6.38 8.96
C LEU A 23 6.30 6.72 10.08
N GLN A 24 7.18 7.72 9.90
CA GLN A 24 8.09 8.20 10.95
C GLN A 24 7.34 8.71 12.19
N LYS A 25 6.11 9.21 12.04
CA LYS A 25 5.24 9.59 13.17
C LYS A 25 4.77 8.38 13.99
N LEU A 26 4.79 7.19 13.39
CA LEU A 26 4.32 5.94 14.00
C LEU A 26 5.48 5.04 14.48
N GLY A 27 6.72 5.28 14.02
CA GLY A 27 7.92 4.54 14.41
C GLY A 27 9.13 4.79 13.50
N PRO A 28 10.36 4.41 13.90
CA PRO A 28 11.56 4.50 13.07
C PRO A 28 11.33 3.89 11.67
N THR A 29 11.61 4.68 10.63
CA THR A 29 11.32 4.30 9.24
C THR A 29 12.52 4.50 8.31
N LEU A 30 12.87 3.44 7.57
CA LEU A 30 13.90 3.42 6.55
C LEU A 30 13.27 3.42 5.15
N LEU A 31 13.89 4.12 4.20
CA LEU A 31 13.51 4.10 2.78
C LEU A 31 14.71 3.70 1.93
N LEU A 32 14.61 2.55 1.29
CA LEU A 32 15.61 1.96 0.40
C LEU A 32 15.13 1.99 -1.06
N SER A 33 16.02 2.36 -1.96
CA SER A 33 15.83 2.33 -3.41
C SER A 33 17.08 1.74 -4.07
N GLY A 34 16.98 1.31 -5.33
CA GLY A 34 18.10 0.70 -6.04
C GLY A 34 19.32 1.62 -6.09
N GLY A 35 19.11 2.92 -6.32
CA GLY A 35 20.17 3.93 -6.27
C GLY A 35 20.83 4.06 -4.90
N LYS A 36 20.04 4.10 -3.81
CA LYS A 36 20.59 4.19 -2.44
C LYS A 36 21.37 2.94 -2.03
N VAL A 37 20.88 1.76 -2.41
CA VAL A 37 21.59 0.50 -2.19
C VAL A 37 22.87 0.46 -3.03
N GLY A 38 22.84 0.98 -4.26
CA GLY A 38 24.03 1.18 -5.08
C GLY A 38 25.07 2.09 -4.43
N MET A 39 24.67 3.14 -3.71
CA MET A 39 25.62 4.00 -3.00
C MET A 39 26.20 3.34 -1.75
N ALA A 40 25.38 2.62 -0.98
CA ALA A 40 25.83 1.95 0.25
C ALA A 40 26.63 0.66 -0.03
N PHE A 41 26.32 -0.03 -1.13
CA PHE A 41 26.94 -1.29 -1.53
C PHE A 41 27.19 -1.36 -3.05
N PRO A 42 28.11 -0.55 -3.61
CA PRO A 42 28.29 -0.44 -5.06
C PRO A 42 28.57 -1.79 -5.75
N LEU A 43 29.51 -2.55 -5.19
CA LEU A 43 29.90 -3.87 -5.70
C LEU A 43 28.79 -4.93 -5.58
N VAL A 44 27.87 -4.76 -4.62
CA VAL A 44 26.75 -5.69 -4.41
C VAL A 44 25.64 -5.39 -5.40
N ALA A 45 25.30 -4.11 -5.57
CA ALA A 45 24.22 -3.65 -6.45
C ALA A 45 24.46 -4.04 -7.92
N GLU A 46 25.70 -3.94 -8.42
CA GLU A 46 26.07 -4.35 -9.78
C GLU A 46 26.03 -5.88 -9.98
N ARG A 47 26.06 -6.66 -8.90
CA ARG A 47 26.19 -8.12 -8.91
C ARG A 47 25.00 -8.85 -8.29
N LEU A 48 23.83 -8.21 -8.21
CA LEU A 48 22.63 -8.80 -7.61
C LEU A 48 22.12 -10.06 -8.33
N SER A 49 22.50 -10.25 -9.60
CA SER A 49 22.24 -11.51 -10.33
C SER A 49 22.99 -12.70 -9.74
N ASN A 50 24.07 -12.46 -8.99
CA ASN A 50 24.83 -13.49 -8.30
C ASN A 50 24.23 -13.76 -6.91
N ARG A 51 23.88 -15.03 -6.67
CA ARG A 51 23.25 -15.52 -5.44
C ARG A 51 23.99 -15.11 -4.17
N PHE A 52 25.32 -15.08 -4.20
CA PHE A 52 26.15 -14.71 -3.04
C PHE A 52 25.98 -13.23 -2.65
N TYR A 53 25.95 -12.33 -3.62
CA TYR A 53 25.77 -10.90 -3.36
C TYR A 53 24.33 -10.61 -2.95
N ARG A 54 23.36 -11.32 -3.55
CA ARG A 54 21.96 -11.26 -3.12
C ARG A 54 21.78 -11.71 -1.68
N SER A 55 22.42 -12.80 -1.23
CA SER A 55 22.29 -13.24 0.16
C SER A 55 22.90 -12.25 1.14
N LYS A 56 24.00 -11.58 0.78
CA LYS A 56 24.58 -10.48 1.58
C LYS A 56 23.61 -9.31 1.73
N LEU A 57 22.98 -8.87 0.64
CA LEU A 57 22.00 -7.78 0.70
C LEU A 57 20.80 -8.18 1.56
N THR A 58 20.28 -9.41 1.39
CA THR A 58 19.20 -9.94 2.23
C THR A 58 19.57 -9.95 3.71
N ALA A 59 20.77 -10.43 4.07
CA ALA A 59 21.23 -10.45 5.46
C ALA A 59 21.38 -9.03 6.03
N TRP A 60 21.90 -8.09 5.24
CA TRP A 60 22.00 -6.69 5.66
C TRP A 60 20.62 -6.05 5.86
N MET A 61 19.67 -6.31 4.96
CA MET A 61 18.28 -5.82 5.09
C MET A 61 17.62 -6.37 6.36
N ALA A 62 17.81 -7.66 6.66
CA ALA A 62 17.31 -8.27 7.88
C ALA A 62 17.88 -7.60 9.14
N ALA A 63 19.17 -7.24 9.12
CA ALA A 63 19.76 -6.48 10.23
C ALA A 63 19.14 -5.07 10.40
N GLN A 64 18.62 -4.46 9.33
CA GLN A 64 17.91 -3.17 9.45
C GLN A 64 16.56 -3.31 10.19
N GLU A 65 15.96 -4.50 10.21
CA GLU A 65 14.69 -4.74 10.91
C GLU A 65 14.85 -4.64 12.45
N GLU A 66 16.08 -4.73 12.96
CA GLU A 66 16.37 -4.52 14.40
C GLU A 66 16.20 -3.05 14.81
N ASP A 67 16.56 -2.11 13.93
CA ASP A 67 16.56 -0.67 14.21
C ASP A 67 15.32 0.06 13.67
N TYR A 68 14.67 -0.49 12.64
CA TYR A 68 13.57 0.17 11.94
C TYR A 68 12.28 -0.64 12.03
N THR A 69 11.24 -0.01 12.59
CA THR A 69 9.88 -0.59 12.64
C THR A 69 9.26 -0.70 11.25
N TYR A 70 9.57 0.23 10.35
CA TYR A 70 9.03 0.25 8.99
C TYR A 70 10.16 0.39 7.97
N ILE A 71 10.18 -0.48 6.97
CA ILE A 71 11.13 -0.41 5.86
C ILE A 71 10.35 -0.29 4.54
N ILE A 72 10.50 0.85 3.87
CA ILE A 72 9.93 1.08 2.54
C ILE A 72 10.98 0.66 1.51
N LEU A 73 10.64 -0.37 0.73
CA LEU A 73 11.43 -0.84 -0.42
C LEU A 73 10.83 -0.27 -1.70
N GLN A 74 11.48 0.73 -2.30
CA GLN A 74 11.05 1.35 -3.56
C GLN A 74 11.64 0.55 -4.73
N ALA A 75 10.78 -0.14 -5.47
CA ALA A 75 11.17 -0.88 -6.67
C ALA A 75 11.44 0.04 -7.86
N ASP A 76 12.23 -0.44 -8.82
CA ASP A 76 12.43 0.24 -10.10
C ASP A 76 11.18 0.08 -10.99
N ALA A 77 11.03 0.94 -11.99
CA ALA A 77 9.98 0.81 -13.01
C ALA A 77 10.24 -0.30 -14.05
N SER A 78 11.19 -1.18 -13.78
CA SER A 78 11.57 -2.31 -14.61
C SER A 78 11.83 -3.55 -13.76
N ASP A 79 11.87 -4.71 -14.42
CA ASP A 79 12.05 -6.03 -13.81
C ASP A 79 13.54 -6.28 -13.47
N THR A 80 14.08 -5.46 -12.56
CA THR A 80 15.46 -5.55 -12.07
C THR A 80 15.59 -6.58 -10.95
N GLU A 81 16.82 -7.03 -10.67
CA GLU A 81 17.07 -7.87 -9.48
C GLU A 81 16.71 -7.13 -8.18
N TRP A 82 16.90 -5.81 -8.14
CA TRP A 82 16.47 -4.99 -7.01
C TRP A 82 14.94 -5.04 -6.82
N SER A 83 14.15 -4.87 -7.88
CA SER A 83 12.69 -4.98 -7.84
C SER A 83 12.22 -6.37 -7.37
N LYS A 84 12.89 -7.44 -7.82
CA LYS A 84 12.61 -8.81 -7.36
C LYS A 84 12.91 -9.00 -5.87
N ILE A 85 13.99 -8.41 -5.38
CA ILE A 85 14.35 -8.42 -3.95
C ILE A 85 13.32 -7.62 -3.15
N CYS A 86 12.87 -6.46 -3.65
CA CYS A 86 11.83 -5.66 -2.99
C CYS A 86 10.57 -6.49 -2.74
N VAL A 87 10.08 -7.21 -3.75
CA VAL A 87 8.88 -8.04 -3.59
C VAL A 87 9.12 -9.25 -2.69
N ALA A 88 10.27 -9.93 -2.86
CA ALA A 88 10.57 -11.14 -2.08
C ALA A 88 10.68 -10.88 -0.57
N GLN A 89 11.06 -9.66 -0.16
CA GLN A 89 11.25 -9.28 1.24
C GLN A 89 10.07 -8.51 1.83
N ALA A 90 9.08 -8.14 1.03
CA ALA A 90 7.98 -7.33 1.51
C ALA A 90 6.94 -8.18 2.24
N ASP A 91 6.37 -7.68 3.32
CA ASP A 91 5.11 -8.21 3.89
C ASP A 91 3.88 -7.66 3.15
N CYS A 92 4.05 -6.52 2.48
CA CYS A 92 3.01 -5.83 1.72
C CYS A 92 3.60 -5.24 0.45
N VAL A 93 3.00 -5.56 -0.70
CA VAL A 93 3.29 -4.94 -1.99
C VAL A 93 2.20 -3.91 -2.29
N LEU A 94 2.61 -2.64 -2.42
CA LEU A 94 1.73 -1.53 -2.77
C LEU A 94 2.00 -1.10 -4.21
N LEU A 95 1.08 -1.45 -5.11
CA LEU A 95 1.08 -1.03 -6.50
C LEU A 95 0.65 0.43 -6.56
N THR A 96 1.44 1.32 -7.15
CA THR A 96 1.20 2.78 -7.10
C THR A 96 1.11 3.38 -8.49
N THR A 97 0.06 4.16 -8.73
CA THR A 97 -0.17 4.83 -10.01
C THR A 97 -1.06 6.05 -9.86
N SER A 98 -0.97 6.95 -10.84
CA SER A 98 -2.01 7.96 -11.07
C SER A 98 -3.31 7.26 -11.49
N SER A 99 -4.44 7.74 -10.98
CA SER A 99 -5.77 7.36 -11.47
C SER A 99 -6.11 8.03 -12.81
N ASP A 100 -5.49 9.18 -13.08
CA ASP A 100 -5.76 10.06 -14.22
C ASP A 100 -4.83 9.77 -15.40
N GLY A 101 -5.40 9.62 -16.60
CA GLY A 101 -4.65 9.56 -17.86
C GLY A 101 -3.80 8.29 -18.06
N VAL A 102 -3.99 7.27 -17.23
CA VAL A 102 -3.20 6.03 -17.25
C VAL A 102 -4.06 4.82 -17.66
N ASP A 103 -3.46 3.91 -18.43
CA ASP A 103 -4.05 2.63 -18.79
C ASP A 103 -4.14 1.70 -17.55
N PRO A 104 -5.35 1.27 -17.15
CA PRO A 104 -5.56 0.39 -16.00
C PRO A 104 -5.18 -1.07 -16.26
N ALA A 105 -4.87 -1.45 -17.51
CA ALA A 105 -4.51 -2.81 -17.88
C ALA A 105 -3.37 -3.34 -17.01
N VAL A 106 -3.42 -4.65 -16.75
CA VAL A 106 -2.36 -5.33 -16.00
C VAL A 106 -1.08 -5.30 -16.81
N GLN A 107 -0.02 -4.78 -16.21
CA GLN A 107 1.25 -4.59 -16.91
C GLN A 107 2.17 -5.80 -16.76
N GLN A 108 3.09 -5.95 -17.73
CA GLN A 108 4.07 -7.02 -17.68
C GLN A 108 4.95 -6.95 -16.42
N LEU A 109 5.27 -5.74 -15.95
CA LEU A 109 6.07 -5.52 -14.74
C LEU A 109 5.41 -6.13 -13.50
N GLU A 110 4.16 -5.75 -13.20
CA GLU A 110 3.43 -6.32 -12.06
C GLU A 110 3.18 -7.82 -12.25
N HIS A 111 2.94 -8.27 -13.49
CA HIS A 111 2.80 -9.70 -13.77
C HIS A 111 4.05 -10.48 -13.39
N ASN A 112 5.23 -10.01 -13.81
CA ASN A 112 6.49 -10.68 -13.54
C ASN A 112 6.88 -10.65 -12.07
N LEU A 113 6.71 -9.50 -11.41
CA LEU A 113 7.16 -9.28 -10.04
C LEU A 113 6.20 -9.86 -9.01
N VAL A 114 4.89 -9.65 -9.18
CA VAL A 114 3.88 -9.91 -8.15
C VAL A 114 3.10 -11.18 -8.47
N TRP A 115 2.64 -11.30 -9.72
CA TRP A 115 1.61 -12.28 -10.07
C TRP A 115 2.17 -13.61 -10.62
N ARG A 116 3.46 -13.66 -10.96
CA ARG A 116 4.11 -14.82 -11.59
C ARG A 116 3.95 -16.14 -10.83
N HIS A 117 3.85 -16.06 -9.50
CA HIS A 117 3.71 -17.21 -8.62
C HIS A 117 2.24 -17.58 -8.31
N VAL A 118 1.30 -16.69 -8.64
CA VAL A 118 -0.15 -16.94 -8.54
C VAL A 118 -0.54 -17.80 -9.74
N LYS A 119 -0.39 -19.12 -9.61
CA LYS A 119 -0.67 -20.08 -10.69
C LYS A 119 -2.09 -19.92 -11.21
N LYS A 120 -2.26 -19.85 -12.55
CA LYS A 120 -3.54 -19.84 -13.28
C LYS A 120 -4.37 -21.14 -13.14
N THR A 121 -3.92 -22.15 -12.40
CA THR A 121 -4.46 -23.51 -12.50
C THR A 121 -5.42 -23.86 -11.37
N LYS A 122 -6.72 -23.91 -11.73
CA LYS A 122 -7.88 -24.43 -10.99
C LYS A 122 -8.23 -23.68 -9.67
N PRO A 123 -9.51 -23.28 -9.48
CA PRO A 123 -9.95 -22.44 -8.35
C PRO A 123 -9.66 -23.04 -6.95
N THR A 124 -9.53 -24.37 -6.84
CA THR A 124 -9.17 -25.06 -5.59
C THR A 124 -7.69 -24.96 -5.21
N LEU A 125 -6.78 -24.62 -6.14
CA LEU A 125 -5.35 -24.41 -5.86
C LEU A 125 -4.98 -22.92 -5.73
N THR A 126 -5.84 -22.02 -6.19
CA THR A 126 -5.66 -20.57 -6.05
C THR A 126 -5.59 -20.16 -4.58
N GLU A 127 -6.44 -20.72 -3.71
CA GLU A 127 -6.39 -20.41 -2.26
C GLU A 127 -5.10 -20.89 -1.59
N VAL A 128 -4.56 -22.05 -2.00
CA VAL A 128 -3.30 -22.58 -1.47
C VAL A 128 -2.11 -21.76 -1.97
N ALA A 129 -2.12 -21.33 -3.23
CA ALA A 129 -1.09 -20.46 -3.80
C ALA A 129 -1.12 -19.04 -3.22
N LEU A 130 -2.31 -18.48 -2.97
CA LEU A 130 -2.49 -17.20 -2.28
C LEU A 130 -2.04 -17.29 -0.81
N LYS A 131 -2.33 -18.40 -0.12
CA LYS A 131 -1.79 -18.65 1.23
C LYS A 131 -0.28 -18.91 1.26
N ALA A 132 0.31 -19.35 0.14
CA ALA A 132 1.76 -19.49 -0.01
C ALA A 132 2.44 -18.16 -0.38
N GLN A 133 1.66 -17.14 -0.73
CA GLN A 133 2.17 -15.79 -0.97
C GLN A 133 2.43 -15.15 0.39
N SER A 134 3.70 -14.93 0.72
CA SER A 134 4.11 -14.37 2.01
C SER A 134 3.79 -12.89 2.19
N PHE A 135 3.09 -12.28 1.23
CA PHE A 135 2.80 -10.84 1.20
C PHE A 135 1.39 -10.56 0.71
N ARG A 136 0.78 -9.53 1.29
CA ARG A 136 -0.47 -8.96 0.78
C ARG A 136 -0.23 -8.01 -0.38
N VAL A 137 -1.17 -7.93 -1.31
CA VAL A 137 -1.10 -6.97 -2.42
C VAL A 137 -2.20 -5.93 -2.29
N GLU A 138 -1.80 -4.66 -2.35
CA GLU A 138 -2.70 -3.51 -2.26
C GLU A 138 -2.42 -2.53 -3.42
N LEU A 139 -3.43 -1.75 -3.80
CA LEU A 139 -3.35 -0.77 -4.89
C LEU A 139 -3.53 0.65 -4.34
N LEU A 140 -2.62 1.57 -4.66
CA LEU A 140 -2.74 3.00 -4.40
C LEU A 140 -3.02 3.74 -5.70
N LEU A 141 -4.20 4.37 -5.76
CA LEU A 141 -4.61 5.27 -6.83
C LEU A 141 -4.47 6.71 -6.34
N VAL A 142 -3.52 7.44 -6.94
CA VAL A 142 -3.25 8.84 -6.61
C VAL A 142 -4.00 9.75 -7.58
N HIS A 143 -4.74 10.70 -7.04
CA HIS A 143 -5.54 11.68 -7.79
C HIS A 143 -4.90 13.07 -7.69
N ASN A 144 -5.14 13.91 -8.69
CA ASN A 144 -4.65 15.29 -8.69
C ASN A 144 -5.50 16.23 -7.82
N ASP A 145 -6.78 15.93 -7.64
CA ASP A 145 -7.72 16.73 -6.86
C ASP A 145 -8.57 15.86 -5.92
N ARG A 146 -9.38 16.54 -5.09
CA ARG A 146 -10.24 15.92 -4.07
C ARG A 146 -11.66 15.63 -4.60
N ALA A 147 -11.85 15.46 -5.90
CA ALA A 147 -13.13 15.01 -6.44
C ALA A 147 -13.42 13.56 -5.98
N PRO A 148 -14.71 13.16 -5.93
CA PRO A 148 -15.06 11.77 -5.69
C PRO A 148 -14.34 10.85 -6.69
N PRO A 149 -13.67 9.78 -6.22
CA PRO A 149 -12.91 8.90 -7.11
C PRO A 149 -13.85 8.21 -8.10
N THR A 150 -13.47 8.19 -9.37
CA THR A 150 -14.22 7.51 -10.43
C THR A 150 -13.36 6.48 -11.14
N GLY A 151 -14.01 5.51 -11.80
CA GLY A 151 -13.32 4.50 -12.59
C GLY A 151 -12.44 3.55 -11.78
N THR A 152 -12.69 3.34 -10.47
CA THR A 152 -11.93 2.38 -9.66
C THR A 152 -12.13 0.94 -10.14
N ALA A 153 -13.34 0.58 -10.61
CA ALA A 153 -13.68 -0.78 -11.02
C ALA A 153 -12.73 -1.35 -12.10
N ARG A 154 -12.37 -0.56 -13.11
CA ARG A 154 -11.47 -0.98 -14.20
C ARG A 154 -10.07 -1.37 -13.71
N TRP A 155 -9.62 -0.77 -12.60
CA TRP A 155 -8.35 -1.14 -11.96
C TRP A 155 -8.44 -2.47 -11.21
N LEU A 156 -9.61 -2.75 -10.62
CA LEU A 156 -9.84 -3.93 -9.79
C LEU A 156 -10.16 -5.19 -10.60
N GLU A 157 -10.91 -5.08 -11.70
CA GLU A 157 -11.37 -6.22 -12.51
C GLU A 157 -10.22 -7.15 -12.94
N GLY A 158 -9.11 -6.56 -13.42
CA GLY A 158 -7.92 -7.31 -13.85
C GLY A 158 -7.07 -7.92 -12.72
N ARG A 159 -7.29 -7.51 -11.46
CA ARG A 159 -6.38 -7.84 -10.33
C ARG A 159 -7.04 -8.57 -9.18
N LYS A 160 -8.37 -8.44 -9.01
CA LYS A 160 -9.12 -9.04 -7.89
C LYS A 160 -8.96 -10.56 -7.85
N HIS A 161 -9.00 -11.21 -9.01
CA HIS A 161 -8.86 -12.66 -9.13
C HIS A 161 -7.43 -13.16 -8.87
N TRP A 162 -6.44 -12.27 -8.78
CA TRP A 162 -5.04 -12.59 -8.46
C TRP A 162 -4.67 -12.34 -7.00
N GLY A 163 -5.62 -11.91 -6.16
CA GLY A 163 -5.37 -11.68 -4.73
C GLY A 163 -5.08 -10.22 -4.37
N LEU A 164 -5.54 -9.26 -5.17
CA LEU A 164 -5.58 -7.86 -4.71
C LEU A 164 -6.55 -7.74 -3.52
N GLU A 165 -6.01 -7.46 -2.34
CA GLU A 165 -6.77 -7.46 -1.08
C GLU A 165 -7.47 -6.12 -0.83
N ARG A 166 -6.79 -5.02 -1.12
CA ARG A 166 -7.28 -3.65 -0.85
C ARG A 166 -6.87 -2.67 -1.94
N HIS A 167 -7.61 -1.58 -2.00
CA HIS A 167 -7.21 -0.38 -2.75
C HIS A 167 -7.37 0.85 -1.88
N HIS A 168 -6.57 1.87 -2.18
CA HIS A 168 -6.49 3.14 -1.48
C HIS A 168 -6.63 4.26 -2.49
N HIS A 169 -7.30 5.33 -2.07
CA HIS A 169 -7.36 6.57 -2.80
C HIS A 169 -6.67 7.66 -1.97
N MET A 170 -5.89 8.48 -2.67
CA MET A 170 -5.14 9.58 -2.06
C MET A 170 -5.08 10.74 -3.05
N VAL A 171 -5.19 11.97 -2.54
CA VAL A 171 -4.84 13.17 -3.29
C VAL A 171 -3.34 13.43 -3.21
N SER A 172 -2.70 13.72 -4.34
CA SER A 172 -1.28 13.99 -4.40
C SER A 172 -0.88 15.14 -3.46
N GLY A 173 0.08 14.90 -2.57
CA GLY A 173 0.56 15.88 -1.59
C GLY A 173 -0.34 16.11 -0.38
N ASP A 174 -1.47 15.41 -0.25
CA ASP A 174 -2.33 15.54 0.93
C ASP A 174 -1.80 14.73 2.12
N ALA A 175 -1.38 15.43 3.16
CA ALA A 175 -0.81 14.82 4.36
C ALA A 175 -1.79 13.92 5.12
N LYS A 176 -3.09 14.24 5.14
CA LYS A 176 -4.09 13.45 5.87
C LYS A 176 -4.32 12.10 5.20
N ASP A 177 -4.39 12.09 3.87
CA ASP A 177 -4.55 10.86 3.10
C ASP A 177 -3.31 9.95 3.24
N LEU A 178 -2.10 10.53 3.26
CA LEU A 178 -0.85 9.80 3.53
C LEU A 178 -0.78 9.23 4.95
N GLU A 179 -1.20 9.99 5.95
CA GLU A 179 -1.27 9.51 7.33
C GLU A 179 -2.26 8.37 7.48
N ARG A 180 -3.42 8.46 6.82
CA ARG A 180 -4.39 7.36 6.73
C ARG A 180 -3.77 6.13 6.06
N LEU A 181 -3.09 6.30 4.93
CA LEU A 181 -2.38 5.21 4.25
C LEU A 181 -1.32 4.57 5.17
N ALA A 182 -0.53 5.38 5.87
CA ALA A 182 0.47 4.91 6.83
C ALA A 182 -0.16 4.08 7.96
N ARG A 183 -1.30 4.51 8.51
CA ARG A 183 -2.06 3.75 9.52
C ARG A 183 -2.58 2.41 8.97
N TRP A 184 -3.11 2.39 7.74
CA TRP A 184 -3.53 1.15 7.09
C TRP A 184 -2.36 0.16 6.90
N LEU A 185 -1.25 0.63 6.34
CA LEU A 185 -0.09 -0.21 6.05
C LEU A 185 0.57 -0.74 7.33
N SER A 186 0.54 0.04 8.42
CA SER A 186 1.10 -0.34 9.71
C SER A 186 0.15 -1.12 10.63
N GLY A 187 -1.08 -1.40 10.20
CA GLY A 187 -2.08 -2.08 11.04
C GLY A 187 -2.60 -1.22 12.21
N LYS A 188 -2.47 0.10 12.12
CA LYS A 188 -2.90 1.09 13.12
C LYS A 188 -4.15 1.88 12.67
N ALA A 189 -4.81 1.46 11.59
CA ALA A 189 -6.03 2.10 11.11
C ALA A 189 -7.19 1.93 12.08
N VAL A 190 -7.98 2.98 12.28
CA VAL A 190 -9.10 3.01 13.21
C VAL A 190 -10.41 2.91 12.46
N GLY A 191 -11.20 1.88 12.79
CA GLY A 191 -12.55 1.69 12.27
C GLY A 191 -13.62 2.12 13.27
N LEU A 192 -14.57 2.94 12.84
CA LEU A 192 -15.72 3.34 13.63
C LEU A 192 -17.00 2.63 13.16
N VAL A 193 -17.69 1.96 14.07
CA VAL A 193 -18.96 1.27 13.77
C VAL A 193 -20.10 1.92 14.54
N LEU A 194 -21.06 2.49 13.82
CA LEU A 194 -22.22 3.18 14.37
C LEU A 194 -23.43 2.25 14.40
N SER A 195 -23.92 1.94 15.60
CA SER A 195 -25.09 1.10 15.79
C SER A 195 -26.39 1.79 15.32
N GLY A 196 -27.42 0.99 15.03
CA GLY A 196 -28.79 1.51 14.88
C GLY A 196 -29.37 2.02 16.20
N GLY A 197 -30.53 2.68 16.15
CA GLY A 197 -31.17 3.17 17.39
C GLY A 197 -32.39 4.08 17.27
N GLY A 198 -33.02 4.20 16.09
CA GLY A 198 -34.14 5.16 15.90
C GLY A 198 -33.73 6.58 16.32
N SER A 199 -34.63 7.41 16.85
CA SER A 199 -34.35 8.82 17.20
C SER A 199 -33.06 9.08 18.02
N ARG A 200 -32.53 8.09 18.75
CA ARG A 200 -31.25 8.19 19.48
C ARG A 200 -30.01 8.22 18.56
N GLY A 201 -30.16 7.93 17.27
CA GLY A 201 -29.06 7.94 16.30
C GLY A 201 -28.39 9.31 16.14
N LEU A 202 -29.06 10.41 16.48
CA LEU A 202 -28.47 11.75 16.51
C LEU A 202 -27.33 11.88 17.54
N ALA A 203 -27.28 11.03 18.58
CA ALA A 203 -26.19 11.01 19.54
C ALA A 203 -24.82 10.70 18.90
N HIS A 204 -24.81 10.03 17.74
CA HIS A 204 -23.58 9.77 16.99
C HIS A 204 -22.86 11.07 16.59
N LEU A 205 -23.56 12.19 16.41
CA LEU A 205 -22.92 13.49 16.15
C LEU A 205 -22.02 13.93 17.31
N GLY A 206 -22.50 13.78 18.55
CA GLY A 206 -21.73 14.13 19.74
C GLY A 206 -20.50 13.23 19.90
N VAL A 207 -20.63 11.95 19.57
CA VAL A 207 -19.50 10.99 19.58
C VAL A 207 -18.47 11.37 18.52
N LEU A 208 -18.89 11.62 17.28
CA LEU A 208 -17.99 12.03 16.20
C LEU A 208 -17.25 13.32 16.55
N ARG A 209 -17.94 14.28 17.16
CA ARG A 209 -17.31 15.52 17.62
C ARG A 209 -16.29 15.28 18.73
N ALA A 210 -16.62 14.45 19.71
CA ALA A 210 -15.70 14.12 20.79
C ALA A 210 -14.44 13.39 20.30
N LEU A 211 -14.58 12.51 19.29
CA LEU A 211 -13.44 11.86 18.64
C LEU A 211 -12.54 12.86 17.92
N ASP A 212 -13.12 13.79 17.16
CA ASP A 212 -12.40 14.87 16.47
C ASP A 212 -11.67 15.78 17.47
N ASP A 213 -12.35 16.22 18.53
CA ASP A 213 -11.76 17.05 19.60
C ASP A 213 -10.62 16.32 20.35
N ALA A 214 -10.71 14.99 20.48
CA ALA A 214 -9.66 14.16 21.06
C ALA A 214 -8.53 13.79 20.06
N GLY A 215 -8.65 14.19 18.79
CA GLY A 215 -7.67 13.87 17.75
C GLY A 215 -7.62 12.38 17.38
N VAL A 216 -8.71 11.63 17.61
CA VAL A 216 -8.80 10.22 17.25
C VAL A 216 -9.16 10.12 15.75
N PRO A 217 -8.28 9.59 14.89
CA PRO A 217 -8.58 9.46 13.47
C PRO A 217 -9.67 8.41 13.24
N VAL A 218 -10.51 8.61 12.23
CA VAL A 218 -11.46 7.60 11.73
C VAL A 218 -11.08 7.29 10.29
N ASP A 219 -10.50 6.11 10.06
CA ASP A 219 -9.96 5.71 8.75
C ASP A 219 -10.95 4.90 7.91
N ILE A 220 -11.93 4.29 8.57
CA ILE A 220 -13.08 3.62 7.95
C ILE A 220 -14.29 3.75 8.87
N VAL A 221 -15.47 3.97 8.28
CA VAL A 221 -16.72 4.05 9.02
C VAL A 221 -17.73 3.06 8.44
N GLY A 222 -18.51 2.45 9.32
CA GLY A 222 -19.65 1.61 8.95
C GLY A 222 -20.78 1.79 9.93
N GLY A 223 -21.96 1.30 9.59
CA GLY A 223 -23.08 1.33 10.51
C GLY A 223 -24.28 0.54 10.04
N THR A 224 -25.32 0.49 10.88
CA THR A 224 -26.57 -0.22 10.59
C THR A 224 -27.77 0.70 10.81
N SER A 225 -28.76 0.67 9.90
CA SER A 225 -29.96 1.51 9.96
C SER A 225 -29.59 3.00 10.09
N GLN A 226 -30.03 3.69 11.15
CA GLN A 226 -29.63 5.08 11.39
C GLN A 226 -28.11 5.28 11.53
N GLY A 227 -27.39 4.30 12.09
CA GLY A 227 -25.93 4.36 12.12
C GLY A 227 -25.31 4.31 10.72
N ALA A 228 -25.93 3.60 9.77
CA ALA A 228 -25.48 3.58 8.37
C ALA A 228 -25.71 4.93 7.70
N PHE A 229 -26.85 5.57 7.99
CA PHE A 229 -27.13 6.94 7.53
C PHE A 229 -26.10 7.94 8.06
N MET A 230 -25.82 7.90 9.37
CA MET A 230 -24.79 8.76 9.99
C MET A 230 -23.39 8.48 9.44
N ALA A 231 -23.03 7.21 9.24
CA ALA A 231 -21.76 6.82 8.65
C ALA A 231 -21.60 7.36 7.21
N ALA A 232 -22.66 7.28 6.40
CA ALA A 232 -22.66 7.78 5.02
C ALA A 232 -22.56 9.31 4.93
N LEU A 233 -23.07 10.05 5.91
CA LEU A 233 -22.91 11.51 5.97
C LEU A 233 -21.53 11.95 6.47
N PHE A 234 -20.88 11.12 7.29
CA PHE A 234 -19.56 11.39 7.83
C PHE A 234 -18.43 11.07 6.83
N ALA A 235 -18.61 10.00 6.03
CA ALA A 235 -17.63 9.51 5.05
C ALA A 235 -17.42 10.47 3.87
#